data_AF-T0T9G1-F1
#
_entry.id   AF-T0T9G1-F1
#
_cell.length_a   1.000
_cell.length_b   1.000
_cell.length_c   1.000
_cell.angle_alpha   90.00
_cell.angle_beta   90.00
_cell.angle_gamma   90.00
#
_symmetry.space_group_name_H-M   'P 1'
#
loop_
_entity.id
_entity.type
_entity.pdbx_description
1 polymer ?
#
loop_
_entity_poly.entity_id
_entity_poly.type
_entity_poly.pdbx_seq_one_letter_code
_entity_poly.pdbx_strand_id
1 'polypeptide(L)'
;MSKLSYINEEGLTVFTSQFYRNRGTCCKSNCLHCPYGTTVKNLGLSFRPIDCLEKANSLFQSRPEQTSAITSSLLGSAFGAPKKAHVNIRVNEENKDHFQFVFLKDILCGIVEVKGKSLKSLHLKDEFKDQGLDEDTVSSYL
;
A
#
# COMPACT_ATOMS: atom_id res chain seq x y z
N MET A 1 -12.84 2.71 13.33
CA MET A 1 -12.37 1.38 13.76
C MET A 1 -11.58 0.76 12.63
N SER A 2 -10.29 0.48 12.82
CA SER A 2 -9.47 -0.24 11.83
C SER A 2 -9.84 -1.73 11.82
N LYS A 3 -9.88 -2.34 10.63
CA LYS A 3 -10.25 -3.76 10.47
C LYS A 3 -9.11 -4.64 10.99
N LEU A 4 -9.41 -5.59 11.88
CA LEU A 4 -8.40 -6.50 12.48
C LEU A 4 -8.06 -7.70 11.58
N SER A 5 -8.92 -8.03 10.62
CA SER A 5 -8.72 -9.12 9.67
C SER A 5 -9.49 -8.90 8.37
N TYR A 6 -9.15 -9.63 7.33
CA TYR A 6 -9.91 -9.71 6.08
C TYR A 6 -9.94 -11.14 5.54
N ILE A 7 -10.81 -11.40 4.58
CA ILE A 7 -10.84 -12.67 3.85
C ILE A 7 -10.06 -12.46 2.55
N ASN A 8 -9.05 -13.29 2.29
CA ASN A 8 -8.30 -13.23 1.04
C ASN A 8 -9.05 -13.93 -0.10
N GLU A 9 -8.47 -13.93 -1.30
CA GLU A 9 -9.04 -14.55 -2.50
C GLU A 9 -9.26 -16.07 -2.34
N GLU A 10 -8.53 -16.71 -1.43
CA GLU A 10 -8.64 -18.14 -1.10
C GLU A 10 -9.71 -18.45 -0.02
N GLY A 11 -10.42 -17.44 0.48
CA GLY A 11 -11.42 -17.61 1.54
C GLY A 11 -10.83 -17.74 2.95
N LEU A 12 -9.53 -17.49 3.13
CA LEU A 12 -8.84 -17.59 4.41
C LEU A 12 -8.89 -16.27 5.19
N THR A 13 -9.02 -16.38 6.52
CA THR A 13 -8.92 -15.21 7.41
C THR A 13 -7.47 -14.79 7.56
N VAL A 14 -7.16 -13.57 7.13
CA VAL A 14 -5.84 -12.95 7.27
C VAL A 14 -5.91 -11.80 8.27
N PHE A 15 -5.07 -11.86 9.31
CA PHE A 15 -4.97 -10.82 10.34
C PHE A 15 -4.10 -9.65 9.89
N THR A 16 -4.54 -8.42 10.18
CA THR A 16 -3.84 -7.18 9.81
C THR A 16 -2.74 -6.82 10.81
N SER A 17 -1.93 -5.82 10.45
CA SER A 17 -0.87 -5.29 11.31
C SER A 17 -1.41 -4.78 12.65
N GLN A 18 -2.62 -4.20 12.65
CA GLN A 18 -3.29 -3.74 13.87
C GLN A 18 -3.59 -4.90 14.82
N PHE A 19 -4.07 -6.04 14.32
CA PHE A 19 -4.29 -7.22 15.16
C PHE A 19 -3.00 -7.67 15.84
N TYR A 20 -1.90 -7.74 15.08
CA TYR A 20 -0.61 -8.13 15.64
C TYR A 20 -0.02 -7.10 16.61
N ARG A 21 -0.27 -5.79 16.41
CA ARG A 21 0.05 -4.76 17.40
C ARG A 21 -0.71 -4.95 18.70
N ASN A 22 -2.01 -5.20 18.61
CA ASN A 22 -2.87 -5.43 19.78
C ASN A 22 -2.44 -6.67 20.57
N ARG A 23 -1.89 -7.70 19.90
CA ARG A 23 -1.31 -8.87 20.56
C ARG A 23 -0.07 -8.51 21.42
N GLY A 24 0.61 -7.41 21.12
CA GLY A 24 1.73 -6.88 21.93
C GLY A 24 3.06 -7.64 21.81
N THR A 25 3.11 -8.76 21.09
CA THR A 25 4.33 -9.57 20.91
C THR A 25 4.50 -10.08 19.48
N CYS A 26 5.75 -10.13 19.01
CA CYS A 26 6.11 -10.68 17.70
C CYS A 26 6.09 -12.21 17.72
N CYS A 27 5.44 -12.82 16.73
CA CYS A 27 5.36 -14.28 16.60
C CYS A 27 6.62 -14.91 16.00
N LYS A 28 7.54 -14.09 15.47
CA LYS A 28 8.80 -14.53 14.82
C LYS A 28 8.62 -15.51 13.65
N SER A 29 7.42 -15.60 13.09
CA SER A 29 7.06 -16.53 12.00
C SER A 29 6.95 -15.86 10.62
N ASN A 30 7.54 -14.68 10.43
CA ASN A 30 7.46 -13.91 9.18
C ASN A 30 5.99 -13.78 8.69
N CYS A 31 5.10 -13.33 9.57
CA CYS A 31 3.68 -13.11 9.24
C CYS A 31 3.52 -11.99 8.20
N LEU A 32 2.53 -12.12 7.30
CA LEU A 32 2.37 -11.19 6.17
C LEU A 32 2.27 -9.73 6.61
N HIS A 33 1.49 -9.48 7.66
CA HIS A 33 1.26 -8.14 8.20
C HIS A 33 2.05 -7.86 9.48
N CYS A 34 3.35 -8.13 9.48
CA CYS A 34 4.19 -7.91 10.65
C CYS A 34 4.36 -6.40 10.93
N PRO A 35 3.89 -5.87 12.07
CA PRO A 35 3.98 -4.44 12.37
C PRO A 35 5.40 -3.99 12.77
N TYR A 36 6.33 -4.95 12.93
CA TYR A 36 7.71 -4.71 13.37
C TYR A 36 8.73 -4.84 12.21
N GLY A 37 8.26 -4.96 10.96
CA GLY A 37 9.12 -5.06 9.78
C GLY A 37 9.92 -6.38 9.66
N THR A 38 9.74 -7.35 10.56
CA THR A 38 10.52 -8.60 10.57
C THR A 38 10.39 -9.38 9.26
N THR A 39 9.19 -9.46 8.69
CA THR A 39 8.93 -10.20 7.46
C THR A 39 9.64 -9.59 6.27
N VAL A 40 9.55 -8.26 6.11
CA VAL A 40 10.24 -7.54 5.03
C VAL A 40 11.76 -7.69 5.19
N LYS A 41 12.29 -7.51 6.40
CA LYS A 41 13.73 -7.67 6.66
C LYS A 41 14.26 -9.07 6.32
N ASN A 42 13.49 -10.11 6.62
CA ASN A 42 13.94 -11.48 6.46
C ASN A 42 13.74 -12.04 5.04
N LEU A 43 12.67 -11.63 4.35
CA LEU A 43 12.26 -12.21 3.06
C LEU A 43 12.44 -11.23 1.89
N GLY A 44 12.61 -9.94 2.16
CA GLY A 44 12.68 -8.89 1.16
C GLY A 44 11.35 -8.58 0.47
N LEU A 45 11.43 -7.71 -0.54
CA LEU A 45 10.37 -7.40 -1.47
C LEU A 45 10.76 -7.92 -2.85
N SER A 46 9.75 -8.28 -3.65
CA SER A 46 9.97 -8.58 -5.07
C SER A 46 9.17 -7.61 -5.94
N PHE A 47 9.78 -7.19 -7.03
CA PHE A 47 9.20 -6.25 -7.99
C PHE A 47 8.96 -6.98 -9.32
N ARG A 48 7.80 -6.76 -9.94
CA ARG A 48 7.49 -7.32 -11.26
C ARG A 48 7.01 -6.23 -12.21
N PRO A 49 7.33 -6.32 -13.51
CA PRO A 49 6.77 -5.41 -14.51
C PRO A 49 5.24 -5.44 -14.51
N ILE A 50 4.62 -4.38 -15.02
CA ILE A 50 3.18 -4.35 -15.22
C ILE A 50 2.81 -5.22 -16.42
N ASP A 51 2.21 -6.38 -16.13
CA ASP A 51 1.68 -7.33 -17.11
C ASP A 51 0.15 -7.24 -17.29
N CYS A 52 -0.54 -6.55 -16.38
CA CYS A 52 -1.99 -6.37 -16.40
C CYS A 52 -2.38 -4.94 -16.01
N LEU A 53 -2.77 -4.13 -17.00
CA LEU A 53 -3.16 -2.72 -16.79
C LEU A 53 -4.40 -2.58 -15.89
N GLU A 54 -5.37 -3.48 -16.00
CA GLU A 54 -6.58 -3.46 -15.16
C GLU A 54 -6.22 -3.61 -13.68
N LYS A 55 -5.37 -4.60 -13.38
CA LYS A 55 -4.84 -4.85 -12.04
C LYS A 55 -4.00 -3.70 -11.51
N ALA A 56 -3.19 -3.06 -12.37
CA ALA A 56 -2.43 -1.87 -11.98
C ALA A 56 -3.36 -0.70 -11.62
N ASN A 57 -4.35 -0.43 -12.49
CA ASN A 57 -5.27 0.68 -12.28
C ASN A 57 -6.20 0.49 -11.08
N SER A 58 -6.56 -0.75 -10.72
CA SER A 58 -7.39 -1.01 -9.54
C SER A 58 -6.69 -0.68 -8.23
N LEU A 59 -5.34 -0.67 -8.19
CA LEU A 59 -4.56 -0.29 -7.00
C LEU A 59 -4.66 1.20 -6.65
N PHE A 60 -5.04 2.06 -7.61
CA PHE A 60 -5.25 3.49 -7.36
C PHE A 60 -6.69 3.81 -6.91
N GLN A 61 -7.64 2.88 -7.04
CA GLN A 61 -9.07 3.12 -6.79
C GLN A 61 -9.46 2.95 -5.31
N SER A 62 -8.57 3.24 -4.37
CA SER A 62 -8.94 3.26 -2.95
C SER A 62 -9.72 4.54 -2.61
N ARG A 63 -11.05 4.44 -2.71
CA ARG A 63 -12.15 5.39 -2.40
C ARG A 63 -12.54 6.40 -3.49
N PRO A 64 -13.84 6.45 -3.89
CA PRO A 64 -14.41 7.73 -4.30
C PRO A 64 -14.38 8.63 -3.06
N GLU A 65 -13.82 9.83 -3.18
CA GLU A 65 -14.15 10.89 -2.23
C GLU A 65 -15.67 11.12 -2.29
N GLN A 66 -16.42 10.59 -1.33
CA GLN A 66 -17.64 11.24 -0.89
C GLN A 66 -17.24 12.30 0.14
N THR A 67 -16.46 13.29 -0.30
CA THR A 67 -16.46 14.59 0.38
C THR A 67 -17.71 15.29 -0.11
N SER A 68 -18.80 15.17 0.65
CA SER A 68 -19.94 16.05 0.43
C SER A 68 -19.38 17.47 0.50
N ALA A 69 -19.61 18.30 -0.53
CA ALA A 69 -19.04 19.64 -0.69
C ALA A 69 -19.28 20.58 0.51
N ILE A 70 -20.08 20.15 1.48
CA ILE A 70 -20.47 20.86 2.69
C ILE A 70 -19.40 20.73 3.80
N THR A 71 -18.61 19.65 3.85
CA THR A 71 -17.65 19.44 4.96
C THR A 71 -16.33 20.20 4.81
N SER A 72 -15.91 20.47 3.58
CA SER A 72 -14.66 21.18 3.27
C SER A 72 -14.68 22.65 3.69
N SER A 73 -15.83 23.32 3.65
CA SER A 73 -15.98 24.71 4.10
C SER A 73 -15.87 24.91 5.61
N LEU A 74 -16.18 23.88 6.41
CA LEU A 74 -16.15 23.95 7.88
C LEU A 74 -14.78 23.60 8.48
N LEU A 75 -13.98 22.77 7.79
CA LEU A 75 -12.73 22.21 8.30
C LEU A 75 -11.47 22.95 7.83
N GLY A 76 -11.58 23.81 6.80
CA GLY A 76 -10.44 24.50 6.18
C GLY A 76 -9.65 25.43 7.09
N SER A 77 -10.19 25.80 8.25
CA SER A 77 -9.56 26.75 9.18
C SER A 77 -8.84 26.09 10.37
N ALA A 78 -8.98 24.78 10.60
CA ALA A 78 -8.53 24.13 11.84
C ALA A 78 -7.38 23.11 11.65
N PHE A 79 -7.08 22.69 10.43
CA PHE A 79 -6.04 21.68 10.17
C PHE A 79 -5.14 22.15 9.03
N GLY A 80 -3.83 22.26 9.31
CA GLY A 80 -2.83 22.72 8.35
C GLY A 80 -2.77 21.89 7.07
N ALA A 81 -2.25 22.54 6.03
CA ALA A 81 -1.90 22.10 4.67
C ALA A 81 -2.84 21.08 3.98
N PRO A 82 -3.34 21.37 2.76
CA PRO A 82 -4.16 20.42 2.02
C PRO A 82 -3.37 19.12 1.80
N LYS A 83 -4.01 17.98 2.11
CA LYS A 83 -3.55 16.66 1.68
C LYS A 83 -3.31 16.72 0.17
N LYS A 84 -2.16 16.23 -0.29
CA LYS A 84 -1.78 16.18 -1.72
C LYS A 84 -3.01 15.72 -2.51
N ALA A 85 -3.47 16.58 -3.44
CA ALA A 85 -4.61 16.31 -4.29
C ALA A 85 -4.50 14.89 -4.86
N HIS A 86 -5.62 14.17 -4.89
CA HIS A 86 -5.71 12.88 -5.57
C HIS A 86 -5.27 13.05 -7.03
N VAL A 87 -4.00 12.81 -7.32
CA VAL A 87 -3.50 12.71 -8.69
C VAL A 87 -4.18 11.47 -9.24
N ASN A 88 -5.02 11.64 -10.26
CA ASN A 88 -5.60 10.54 -11.01
C ASN A 88 -4.49 9.87 -11.83
N ILE A 89 -3.61 9.13 -11.15
CA ILE A 89 -2.57 8.34 -11.79
C ILE A 89 -3.28 7.19 -12.53
N ARG A 90 -3.02 7.10 -13.83
CA ARG A 90 -3.53 6.02 -14.69
C ARG A 90 -2.35 5.35 -15.38
N VAL A 91 -2.28 4.03 -15.26
CA VAL A 91 -1.27 3.21 -15.95
C VAL A 91 -1.84 2.77 -17.29
N ASN A 92 -1.07 2.97 -18.36
CA ASN A 92 -1.42 2.64 -19.74
C ASN A 92 -0.21 2.02 -20.47
N GLU A 93 -0.38 1.60 -21.71
CA GLU A 93 0.70 0.96 -22.49
C GLU A 93 1.92 1.88 -22.71
N GLU A 94 1.73 3.20 -22.72
CA GLU A 94 2.79 4.18 -22.98
C GLU A 94 3.67 4.44 -21.75
N ASN A 95 3.12 4.26 -20.55
CA ASN A 95 3.80 4.58 -19.30
C ASN A 95 4.06 3.38 -18.38
N LYS A 96 3.54 2.18 -18.71
CA LYS A 96 3.61 0.99 -17.84
C LYS A 96 5.03 0.62 -17.40
N ASP A 97 6.04 0.92 -18.23
CA ASP A 97 7.44 0.62 -17.93
C ASP A 97 8.05 1.49 -16.83
N HIS A 98 7.36 2.58 -16.46
CA HIS A 98 7.70 3.39 -15.28
C HIS A 98 7.11 2.81 -14.00
N PHE A 99 6.34 1.73 -14.06
CA PHE A 99 5.67 1.14 -12.91
C PHE A 99 6.10 -0.30 -12.68
N GLN A 100 6.04 -0.71 -11.42
CA GLN A 100 6.27 -2.10 -11.03
C GLN A 100 5.28 -2.50 -9.93
N PHE A 101 4.77 -3.73 -10.02
CA PHE A 101 4.05 -4.34 -8.90
C PHE A 101 5.03 -4.69 -7.79
N VAL A 102 4.60 -4.49 -6.54
CA VAL A 102 5.37 -4.84 -5.34
C VAL A 102 4.70 -6.02 -4.64
N PHE A 103 5.48 -7.04 -4.32
CA PHE A 103 5.01 -8.24 -3.62
C PHE A 103 5.82 -8.52 -2.36
N LEU A 104 5.13 -9.06 -1.36
CA LEU A 104 5.69 -9.63 -0.14
C LEU A 104 5.14 -11.04 0.03
N LYS A 105 6.01 -12.06 0.11
CA LYS A 105 5.62 -13.47 0.16
C LYS A 105 4.68 -13.86 -1.00
N ASP A 106 5.00 -13.39 -2.21
CA ASP A 106 4.20 -13.57 -3.43
C ASP A 106 2.78 -12.98 -3.41
N ILE A 107 2.41 -12.25 -2.34
CA ILE A 107 1.15 -11.52 -2.27
C ILE A 107 1.36 -10.09 -2.77
N LEU A 108 0.49 -9.65 -3.69
CA LEU A 108 0.51 -8.28 -4.21
C LEU A 108 0.22 -7.29 -3.08
N CYS A 109 1.19 -6.44 -2.77
CA CYS A 109 1.06 -5.41 -1.74
C CYS A 109 0.68 -4.06 -2.33
N GLY A 110 1.09 -3.77 -3.56
CA GLY A 110 0.92 -2.45 -4.16
C GLY A 110 1.63 -2.28 -5.49
N ILE A 111 1.79 -1.03 -5.88
CA ILE A 111 2.45 -0.58 -7.10
C ILE A 111 3.37 0.60 -6.78
N VAL A 112 4.51 0.66 -7.46
CA VAL A 112 5.45 1.77 -7.39
C VAL A 112 5.60 2.39 -8.76
N GLU A 113 5.82 3.70 -8.77
CA GLU A 113 6.36 4.42 -9.92
C GLU A 113 7.86 4.64 -9.69
N VAL A 114 8.69 4.35 -10.69
CA VAL A 114 10.14 4.44 -10.62
C VAL A 114 10.70 5.28 -11.77
N LYS A 115 11.80 5.96 -11.51
CA LYS A 115 12.62 6.63 -12.53
C LYS A 115 14.05 6.15 -12.40
N GLY A 116 14.43 5.17 -13.21
CA GLY A 116 15.68 4.44 -13.03
C GLY A 116 15.64 3.63 -11.72
N LYS A 117 16.59 3.88 -10.81
CA LYS A 117 16.64 3.24 -9.48
C LYS A 117 15.94 4.04 -8.38
N SER A 118 15.29 5.16 -8.71
CA SER A 118 14.68 6.04 -7.72
C SER A 118 13.17 5.83 -7.67
N LEU A 119 12.65 5.58 -6.47
CA LEU A 119 11.22 5.59 -6.17
C LEU A 119 10.63 7.00 -6.41
N LYS A 120 9.51 7.07 -7.13
CA LYS A 120 8.73 8.30 -7.35
C LYS A 120 7.45 8.33 -6.55
N SER A 121 6.73 7.21 -6.52
CA SER A 121 5.52 7.07 -5.72
C SER A 121 5.31 5.62 -5.30
N LEU A 122 4.64 5.43 -4.16
CA LEU A 122 4.25 4.13 -3.63
C LEU A 122 2.75 4.13 -3.33
N HIS A 123 2.04 3.16 -3.88
CA HIS A 123 0.62 2.95 -3.62
C HIS A 123 0.40 1.53 -3.11
N LEU A 124 0.12 1.39 -1.82
CA LEU A 124 -0.17 0.12 -1.16
C LEU A 124 -1.67 -0.14 -1.08
N LYS A 125 -2.05 -1.42 -1.19
CA LYS A 125 -3.38 -1.89 -0.79
C LYS A 125 -3.61 -1.56 0.69
N ASP A 126 -4.84 -1.27 1.06
CA ASP A 126 -5.20 -0.81 2.40
C ASP A 126 -4.74 -1.76 3.51
N GLU A 127 -4.81 -3.08 3.29
CA GLU A 127 -4.37 -4.07 4.27
C GLU A 127 -2.85 -4.12 4.50
N PHE A 128 -2.05 -3.59 3.57
CA PHE A 128 -0.59 -3.49 3.68
C PHE A 128 -0.11 -2.14 4.23
N LYS A 129 -1.04 -1.21 4.48
CA LYS A 129 -0.73 0.06 5.15
C LYS A 129 -0.44 -0.17 6.63
N ASP A 130 0.25 0.78 7.24
CA ASP A 130 0.55 0.78 8.66
C ASP A 130 1.27 -0.49 9.12
N GLN A 131 2.31 -0.96 8.43
CA GLN A 131 3.12 -2.11 8.88
C GLN A 131 4.63 -1.91 8.74
N GLY A 132 5.06 -0.66 8.55
CA GLY A 132 6.46 -0.32 8.26
C GLY A 132 6.87 -0.67 6.83
N LEU A 133 5.91 -0.86 5.93
CA LEU A 133 6.14 -0.89 4.49
C LEU A 133 5.84 0.52 3.97
N ASP A 134 6.87 1.36 3.91
CA ASP A 134 6.80 2.77 3.51
C ASP A 134 7.78 3.07 2.36
N GLU A 135 7.81 4.32 1.89
CA GLU A 135 8.65 4.73 0.76
C GLU A 135 10.14 4.46 1.03
N ASP A 136 10.63 4.74 2.24
CA ASP A 136 12.03 4.51 2.61
C ASP A 136 12.37 3.02 2.56
N THR A 137 11.51 2.19 3.15
CA THR A 137 11.67 0.74 3.13
C THR A 137 11.67 0.22 1.70
N VAL A 138 10.68 0.60 0.89
CA VAL A 138 10.57 0.12 -0.51
C VAL A 138 11.74 0.59 -1.36
N SER A 139 12.15 1.85 -1.22
CA SER A 139 13.29 2.44 -1.92
C SER A 139 14.59 1.67 -1.66
N SER A 140 14.78 1.11 -0.46
CA SER A 140 15.96 0.31 -0.13
C SER A 140 16.08 -1.02 -0.90
N TYR A 141 15.02 -1.47 -1.59
CA TYR A 141 15.01 -2.70 -2.40
C TYR A 141 14.94 -2.46 -3.91
N LEU A 142 14.94 -1.21 -4.37
CA LEU A 142 14.99 -0.82 -5.80
C LEU A 142 16.43 -0.64 -6.31
#